data_AF-A0A2I0CWM4-F1
#
_entry.id   AF-A0A2I0CWM4-F1
#
_cell.length_a   1.000
_cell.length_b   1.000
_cell.length_c   1.000
_cell.angle_alpha   90.00
_cell.angle_beta   90.00
_cell.angle_gamma   90.00
#
_symmetry.space_group_name_H-M   'P 1'
#
loop_
_entity.id
_entity.type
_entity.pdbx_description
1 polymer ?
#
loop_
_entity_poly.entity_id
_entity_poly.type
_entity_poly.pdbx_seq_one_letter_code
_entity_poly.pdbx_strand_id
1 'polypeptide(L)'
;MTDVIYHEYQKSGKNLLDHSYLIDVGEEIEIQQVMEYKWKVFDSVVLKPPHPKTRYFELWIREFRENGSSLIDDLHVYPVQARKTPAIRIFGLTLRRSEWDITERIHKKANTTEIQWIYTDDFHLFAITHAQDNLQTMVELIVGKIDEIATSIKSGYRICSHMENQRMRREAFDAAMESQSGVTINKTAILKHPEFQLIAELGEGDRKRMQDEILRDLVALGATLDTFGGSNKITAKIEIPERADITKQISHIEELEDLGWLFE
;
A
#
# COMPACT_ATOMS: atom_id res chain seq x y z
N MET A 1 22.14 11.78 9.72
CA MET A 1 21.95 10.44 10.29
C MET A 1 20.49 10.38 10.67
N THR A 2 19.77 9.40 10.13
CA THR A 2 18.35 9.20 10.43
C THR A 2 18.21 8.30 11.64
N ASP A 3 17.49 8.75 12.67
CA ASP A 3 17.43 8.05 13.96
C ASP A 3 16.01 8.03 14.53
N VAL A 4 15.71 6.99 15.31
CA VAL A 4 14.50 6.93 16.14
C VAL A 4 14.72 7.80 17.39
N ILE A 5 13.93 8.86 17.53
CA ILE A 5 14.06 9.85 18.62
C ILE A 5 12.97 9.73 19.70
N TYR A 6 11.93 8.96 19.42
CA TYR A 6 10.84 8.68 20.34
C TYR A 6 10.17 7.35 19.99
N HIS A 7 9.73 6.63 21.01
CA HIS A 7 8.97 5.39 20.89
C HIS A 7 7.92 5.35 21.98
N GLU A 8 6.68 5.10 21.59
CA GLU A 8 5.58 4.74 22.47
C GLU A 8 4.93 3.44 22.02
N TYR A 9 4.34 2.72 22.97
CA TYR A 9 3.55 1.55 22.66
C TYR A 9 2.32 1.48 23.56
N GLN A 10 1.24 0.96 23.00
CA GLN A 10 -0.03 0.77 23.69
C GLN A 10 -0.59 -0.62 23.39
N LYS A 11 -1.20 -1.23 24.40
CA LYS A 11 -1.97 -2.46 24.21
C LYS A 11 -3.30 -2.13 23.54
N SER A 12 -3.49 -2.59 22.30
CA SER A 12 -4.69 -2.37 21.48
C SER A 12 -5.66 -3.55 21.52
N GLY A 13 -5.20 -4.74 21.95
CA GLY A 13 -6.03 -5.93 22.10
C GLY A 13 -5.43 -6.95 23.05
N LYS A 14 -6.08 -8.12 23.20
CA LYS A 14 -5.59 -9.18 24.12
C LYS A 14 -4.13 -9.58 23.80
N ASN A 15 -3.87 -9.74 22.50
CA ASN A 15 -2.61 -10.17 21.91
C ASN A 15 -2.02 -9.12 20.95
N LEU A 16 -2.55 -7.89 20.93
CA LEU A 16 -2.12 -6.84 20.00
C LEU A 16 -1.46 -5.68 20.75
N LEU A 17 -0.32 -5.24 20.23
CA LEU A 17 0.42 -4.06 20.66
C LEU A 17 0.59 -3.13 19.47
N ASP A 18 0.18 -1.88 19.63
CA ASP A 18 0.43 -0.84 18.66
C ASP A 18 1.68 -0.06 19.10
N HIS A 19 2.63 0.11 18.20
CA HIS A 19 3.88 0.83 18.39
C HIS A 19 3.88 2.08 17.51
N SER A 20 4.29 3.22 18.06
CA SER A 20 4.56 4.43 17.29
C SER A 20 5.99 4.89 17.54
N TYR A 21 6.75 4.99 16.45
CA TYR A 21 8.14 5.44 16.44
C TYR A 21 8.22 6.78 15.72
N LEU A 22 8.86 7.77 16.33
CA LEU A 22 9.19 9.03 15.66
C LEU A 22 10.63 8.97 15.16
N ILE A 23 10.79 9.13 13.85
CA ILE A 23 12.05 9.06 13.12
C ILE A 23 12.43 10.47 12.68
N ASP A 24 13.66 10.88 12.96
CA ASP A 24 14.23 12.17 12.58
C ASP A 24 15.24 11.99 11.45
N VAL A 25 15.01 12.62 10.28
CA VAL A 25 15.94 12.59 9.14
C VAL A 25 16.99 13.72 9.16
N GLY A 26 17.06 14.47 10.27
CA GLY A 26 18.02 15.53 10.57
C GLY A 26 17.67 16.89 9.95
N GLU A 27 17.27 16.92 8.69
CA GLU A 27 16.92 18.14 7.95
C GLU A 27 15.60 17.95 7.20
N GLU A 28 14.88 19.04 6.98
CA GLU A 28 13.62 19.00 6.23
C GLU A 28 13.84 18.56 4.79
N ILE A 29 13.04 17.58 4.36
CA ILE A 29 12.99 17.10 2.99
C ILE A 29 11.60 17.35 2.39
N GLU A 30 11.57 17.45 1.07
CA GLU A 30 10.35 17.64 0.31
C GLU A 30 9.57 16.32 0.16
N ILE A 31 8.27 16.35 0.43
CA ILE A 31 7.39 15.18 0.45
C ILE A 31 6.50 15.20 -0.79
N GLN A 32 6.96 14.53 -1.84
CA GLN A 32 6.15 14.33 -3.04
C GLN A 32 4.96 13.44 -2.73
N GLN A 33 3.77 13.89 -3.14
CA GLN A 33 2.52 13.22 -2.83
C GLN A 33 1.88 12.64 -4.08
N VAL A 34 1.21 11.52 -3.91
CA VAL A 34 0.37 10.90 -4.92
C VAL A 34 -1.09 10.97 -4.45
N MET A 35 -1.99 11.25 -5.38
CA MET A 35 -3.42 11.10 -5.19
C MET A 35 -3.89 9.82 -5.87
N GLU A 36 -4.49 8.92 -5.11
CA GLU A 36 -5.07 7.67 -5.56
C GLU A 36 -6.59 7.74 -5.52
N TYR A 37 -7.25 7.16 -6.52
CA TYR A 37 -8.70 7.03 -6.56
C TYR A 37 -9.12 5.62 -6.15
N LYS A 38 -9.96 5.49 -5.12
CA LYS A 38 -10.35 4.18 -4.58
C LYS A 38 -11.09 3.29 -5.58
N TRP A 39 -11.74 3.87 -6.58
CA TRP A 39 -12.48 3.16 -7.63
C TRP A 39 -11.66 2.90 -8.90
N LYS A 40 -10.43 3.40 -8.97
CA LYS A 40 -9.54 3.22 -10.11
C LYS A 40 -8.13 2.90 -9.60
N VAL A 41 -7.86 1.61 -9.51
CA VAL A 41 -6.60 1.02 -9.03
C VAL A 41 -5.36 1.52 -9.82
N PHE A 42 -5.55 2.16 -10.97
CA PHE A 42 -4.46 2.55 -11.87
C PHE A 42 -4.38 4.05 -12.22
N ASP A 43 -5.29 4.89 -11.71
CA ASP A 43 -5.27 6.35 -11.98
C ASP A 43 -4.61 7.12 -10.84
N SER A 44 -3.41 6.72 -10.41
CA SER A 44 -2.65 7.49 -9.42
C SER A 44 -2.02 8.73 -10.09
N VAL A 45 -2.18 9.89 -9.45
CA VAL A 45 -1.69 11.17 -9.97
C VAL A 45 -0.66 11.73 -9.01
N VAL A 46 0.60 11.82 -9.46
CA VAL A 46 1.64 12.56 -8.73
C VAL A 46 1.26 14.03 -8.72
N LEU A 47 1.11 14.60 -7.53
CA LEU A 47 0.73 16.00 -7.36
C LEU A 47 1.88 16.90 -7.83
N LYS A 48 1.55 18.07 -8.41
CA LYS A 48 2.57 19.05 -8.78
C LYS A 48 3.03 19.87 -7.55
N PRO A 49 4.24 20.44 -7.57
CA PRO A 49 4.69 21.38 -6.53
C PRO A 49 3.73 22.57 -6.35
N PRO A 50 3.72 23.23 -5.17
CA PRO A 50 4.65 23.03 -4.05
C PRO A 50 4.29 21.81 -3.21
N HIS A 51 5.31 21.03 -2.83
CA HIS A 51 5.14 19.90 -1.95
C HIS A 51 5.37 20.32 -0.47
N PRO A 52 4.66 19.69 0.47
CA PRO A 52 4.94 19.89 1.89
C PRO A 52 6.35 19.40 2.23
N LYS A 53 6.93 19.95 3.30
CA LYS A 53 8.23 19.54 3.81
C LYS A 53 8.10 18.95 5.20
N THR A 54 8.94 17.98 5.52
CA THR A 54 9.09 17.52 6.90
C THR A 54 10.49 17.03 7.21
N ARG A 55 10.84 17.08 8.49
CA ARG A 55 12.00 16.45 9.11
C ARG A 55 11.66 15.12 9.80
N TYR A 56 10.38 14.86 10.06
CA TYR A 56 9.95 13.75 10.90
C TYR A 56 9.04 12.77 10.18
N PHE A 57 9.20 11.50 10.51
CA PHE A 57 8.34 10.41 10.07
C PHE A 57 7.80 9.65 11.27
N GLU A 58 6.52 9.31 11.24
CA GLU A 58 5.91 8.37 12.17
C GLU A 58 5.88 6.99 11.51
N LEU A 59 6.50 6.02 12.15
CA LEU A 59 6.36 4.62 11.84
C LEU A 59 5.39 4.00 12.86
N TRP A 60 4.23 3.60 12.37
CA TRP A 60 3.24 2.88 13.16
C TRP A 60 3.28 1.39 12.80
N ILE A 61 3.42 0.54 13.80
CA ILE A 61 3.47 -0.92 13.64
C ILE A 61 2.48 -1.55 14.60
N ARG A 62 1.67 -2.48 14.11
CA ARG A 62 0.89 -3.37 14.96
C ARG A 62 1.57 -4.73 15.04
N GLU A 63 1.86 -5.14 16.27
CA GLU A 63 2.47 -6.42 16.60
C GLU A 63 1.42 -7.35 17.22
N PHE A 64 1.32 -8.57 16.70
CA PHE A 64 0.57 -9.67 17.30
C PHE A 64 1.52 -10.57 18.10
N ARG A 65 1.18 -10.81 19.37
CA ARG A 65 1.95 -11.69 20.28
C ARG A 65 1.11 -12.84 20.79
N GLU A 66 1.56 -14.07 20.54
CA GLU A 66 0.93 -15.28 21.08
C GLU A 66 1.98 -16.33 21.43
N ASN A 67 1.88 -16.96 22.61
CA ASN A 67 2.73 -18.09 23.03
C ASN A 67 4.26 -17.89 22.85
N GLY A 68 4.74 -16.65 22.99
CA GLY A 68 6.15 -16.31 22.84
C GLY A 68 6.60 -16.02 21.41
N SER A 69 5.72 -16.14 20.42
CA SER A 69 5.95 -15.61 19.07
C SER A 69 5.44 -14.17 18.95
N SER A 70 6.08 -13.43 18.05
CA SER A 70 5.75 -12.08 17.66
C SER A 70 5.66 -12.04 16.14
N LEU A 71 4.60 -11.45 15.62
CA LEU A 71 4.37 -11.25 14.20
C LEU A 71 3.92 -9.82 13.96
N ILE A 72 4.26 -9.30 12.79
CA ILE A 72 3.82 -7.97 12.38
C ILE A 72 2.49 -8.12 11.65
N ASP A 73 1.46 -7.51 12.19
CA ASP A 73 0.08 -7.55 11.69
C ASP A 73 -0.18 -6.44 10.66
N ASP A 74 0.30 -5.23 10.95
CA ASP A 74 0.08 -4.06 10.09
C ASP A 74 1.21 -3.04 10.26
N LEU A 75 1.46 -2.24 9.23
CA LEU A 75 2.58 -1.29 9.18
C LEU A 75 2.27 -0.09 8.30
N HIS A 76 2.51 1.11 8.84
CA HIS A 76 2.31 2.36 8.13
C HIS A 76 3.45 3.34 8.41
N VAL A 77 3.87 4.08 7.38
CA VAL A 77 4.84 5.18 7.50
C VAL A 77 4.21 6.47 7.02
N TYR A 78 4.16 7.46 7.90
CA TYR A 78 3.61 8.78 7.62
C TYR A 78 4.70 9.85 7.73
N PRO A 79 4.88 10.74 6.73
CA PRO A 79 5.56 12.00 6.96
C PRO A 79 4.71 12.85 7.92
N VAL A 80 5.31 13.44 8.96
CA VAL A 80 4.55 14.13 10.02
C VAL A 80 5.18 15.45 10.43
N GLN A 81 4.36 16.37 10.94
CA GLN A 81 4.83 17.49 11.74
C GLN A 81 4.83 17.07 13.20
N ALA A 82 5.96 17.25 13.89
CA ALA A 82 6.11 16.91 15.31
C ALA A 82 6.74 18.05 16.08
N ARG A 83 6.36 18.18 17.36
CA ARG A 83 6.90 19.18 18.28
C ARG A 83 7.32 18.52 19.58
N LYS A 84 8.41 19.02 20.16
CA LYS A 84 8.85 18.62 21.49
C LYS A 84 8.34 19.59 22.53
N THR A 85 7.43 19.15 23.39
CA THR A 85 7.01 19.92 24.55
C THR A 85 8.14 19.90 25.59
N PRO A 86 8.62 21.07 26.06
CA PRO A 86 9.74 21.13 27.01
C PRO A 86 9.32 20.61 28.39
N ALA A 87 10.30 20.05 29.11
CA ALA A 87 10.07 19.62 30.49
C ALA A 87 9.86 20.84 31.41
N ILE A 88 8.84 20.79 32.27
CA ILE A 88 8.57 21.82 33.26
C ILE A 88 9.23 21.40 34.58
N ARG A 89 10.19 22.21 35.05
CA ARG A 89 10.83 22.04 36.36
C ARG A 89 10.52 23.24 37.24
N ILE A 90 10.04 23.00 38.45
CA ILE A 90 9.79 24.02 39.48
C ILE A 90 10.55 23.61 40.75
N PHE A 91 11.36 24.52 41.29
CA PHE A 91 12.18 24.28 42.50
C PHE A 91 13.00 22.97 42.47
N GLY A 92 13.52 22.58 41.30
CA GLY A 92 14.28 21.34 41.14
C GLY A 92 13.43 20.07 40.96
N LEU A 93 12.12 20.13 41.16
CA LEU A 93 11.19 19.03 40.89
C LEU A 93 10.72 19.09 39.44
N THR A 94 10.78 17.95 38.73
CA THR A 94 10.24 17.83 37.37
C THR A 94 8.75 17.55 37.46
N LEU A 95 7.92 18.55 37.13
CA LEU A 95 6.45 18.45 37.14
C LEU A 95 5.92 17.79 35.87
N ARG A 96 6.54 18.07 34.72
CA ARG A 96 6.23 17.43 33.44
C ARG A 96 7.53 17.10 32.72
N ARG A 97 7.66 15.86 32.25
CA ARG A 97 8.80 15.45 31.41
C ARG A 97 8.61 16.01 30.00
N SER A 98 9.70 16.14 29.25
CA SER A 98 9.58 16.51 27.84
C SER A 98 8.95 15.37 27.06
N GLU A 99 8.05 15.71 26.16
CA GLU A 99 7.22 14.77 25.41
C GLU A 99 7.22 15.18 23.95
N TRP A 100 7.12 14.21 23.05
CA TRP A 100 6.97 14.46 21.63
C TRP A 100 5.51 14.34 21.26
N ASP A 101 4.99 15.37 20.61
CA ASP A 101 3.61 15.44 20.16
C ASP A 101 3.60 15.51 18.62
N ILE A 102 2.95 14.54 17.97
CA ILE A 102 2.70 14.56 16.53
C ILE A 102 1.51 15.50 16.28
N THR A 103 1.77 16.62 15.63
CA THR A 103 0.76 17.67 15.41
C THR A 103 -0.07 17.45 14.15
N GLU A 104 0.53 16.87 13.11
CA GLU A 104 -0.14 16.64 11.83
C GLU A 104 0.52 15.48 11.09
N ARG A 105 -0.28 14.58 10.51
CA ARG A 105 0.19 13.62 9.50
C ARG A 105 -0.02 14.22 8.12
N ILE A 106 1.01 14.20 7.27
CA ILE A 106 0.95 14.68 5.88
C ILE A 106 0.29 13.58 5.04
N HIS A 107 -1.00 13.39 5.27
CA HIS A 107 -1.86 12.37 4.68
C HIS A 107 -3.30 12.89 4.68
N LYS A 108 -4.02 12.67 3.59
CA LYS A 108 -5.44 13.08 3.49
C LYS A 108 -6.25 11.97 2.86
N LYS A 109 -7.21 11.44 3.61
CA LYS A 109 -8.15 10.43 3.12
C LYS A 109 -9.54 11.05 2.97
N ALA A 110 -10.09 11.02 1.76
CA ALA A 110 -11.47 11.36 1.46
C ALA A 110 -12.26 10.08 1.13
N ASN A 111 -13.56 10.22 0.87
CA ASN A 111 -14.43 9.08 0.55
C ASN A 111 -13.91 8.32 -0.67
N THR A 112 -13.40 9.05 -1.67
CA THR A 112 -13.14 8.53 -3.01
C THR A 112 -11.69 8.65 -3.43
N THR A 113 -10.92 9.45 -2.69
CA THR A 113 -9.51 9.74 -2.96
C THR A 113 -8.68 9.63 -1.70
N GLU A 114 -7.41 9.31 -1.86
CA GLU A 114 -6.41 9.28 -0.81
C GLU A 114 -5.15 9.98 -1.31
N ILE A 115 -4.67 10.96 -0.56
CA ILE A 115 -3.43 11.69 -0.84
C ILE A 115 -2.42 11.22 0.18
N GLN A 116 -1.38 10.55 -0.30
CA GLN A 116 -0.34 9.96 0.52
C GLN A 116 1.05 10.25 -0.05
N TRP A 117 2.06 9.85 0.70
CA TRP A 117 3.44 9.98 0.25
C TRP A 117 3.71 9.01 -0.90
N ILE A 118 4.50 9.43 -1.89
CA ILE A 118 4.75 8.60 -3.08
C ILE A 118 5.43 7.26 -2.78
N TYR A 119 6.10 7.14 -1.63
CA TYR A 119 6.75 5.90 -1.18
C TYR A 119 5.90 5.08 -0.20
N THR A 120 4.65 5.47 0.09
CA THR A 120 3.82 4.74 1.07
C THR A 120 3.72 3.25 0.71
N ASP A 121 3.54 2.91 -0.57
CA ASP A 121 3.48 1.52 -1.02
C ASP A 121 4.80 0.76 -0.89
N ASP A 122 5.94 1.44 -0.96
CA ASP A 122 7.25 0.82 -0.77
C ASP A 122 7.37 0.22 0.64
N PHE A 123 6.70 0.83 1.63
CA PHE A 123 6.68 0.33 3.02
C PHE A 123 5.62 -0.75 3.26
N HIS A 124 4.50 -0.74 2.54
CA HIS A 124 3.52 -1.83 2.61
C HIS A 124 4.13 -3.19 2.22
N LEU A 125 5.10 -3.19 1.30
CA LEU A 125 5.82 -4.41 0.93
C LEU A 125 6.62 -5.00 2.10
N PHE A 126 7.12 -4.18 3.04
CA PHE A 126 7.85 -4.68 4.22
C PHE A 126 6.98 -5.52 5.12
N ALA A 127 5.70 -5.15 5.30
CA ALA A 127 4.77 -5.94 6.09
C ALA A 127 4.57 -7.36 5.51
N ILE A 128 4.77 -7.54 4.20
CA ILE A 128 4.64 -8.82 3.52
C ILE A 128 5.98 -9.58 3.53
N THR A 129 7.07 -8.93 3.13
CA THR A 129 8.38 -9.59 2.95
C THR A 129 9.10 -9.87 4.27
N HIS A 130 8.78 -9.10 5.31
CA HIS A 130 9.44 -9.16 6.62
C HIS A 130 8.45 -9.49 7.75
N ALA A 131 7.28 -10.06 7.45
CA ALA A 131 6.22 -10.35 8.43
C ALA A 131 6.68 -11.20 9.63
N GLN A 132 7.68 -12.06 9.40
CA GLN A 132 8.27 -12.97 10.39
C GLN A 132 9.49 -12.39 11.11
N ASP A 133 10.01 -11.25 10.63
CA ASP A 133 11.13 -10.59 11.29
C ASP A 133 10.66 -10.05 12.64
N ASN A 134 11.60 -10.01 13.59
CA ASN A 134 11.30 -9.38 14.86
C ASN A 134 11.13 -7.86 14.68
N LEU A 135 10.39 -7.24 15.60
CA LEU A 135 10.08 -5.82 15.57
C LEU A 135 11.32 -4.92 15.42
N GLN A 136 12.44 -5.25 16.08
CA GLN A 136 13.64 -4.44 16.03
C GLN A 136 14.25 -4.45 14.62
N THR A 137 14.40 -5.63 14.02
CA THR A 137 14.90 -5.77 12.66
C THR A 137 14.01 -5.03 11.66
N MET A 138 12.69 -5.10 11.83
CA MET A 138 11.76 -4.35 10.98
C MET A 138 11.93 -2.83 11.10
N VAL A 139 12.07 -2.31 12.32
CA VAL A 139 12.30 -0.88 12.55
C VAL A 139 13.64 -0.45 11.92
N GLU A 140 14.71 -1.23 12.09
CA GLU A 140 16.03 -0.94 11.51
C GLU A 140 15.98 -0.89 9.97
N LEU A 141 15.29 -1.85 9.35
CA LEU A 141 15.11 -1.90 7.90
C LEU A 141 14.35 -0.67 7.37
N ILE A 142 13.29 -0.25 8.06
CA ILE A 142 12.48 0.90 7.66
C ILE A 142 13.24 2.21 7.86
N VAL A 143 13.93 2.36 8.98
CA VAL A 143 14.80 3.53 9.26
C VAL A 143 15.87 3.63 8.19
N GLY A 144 16.53 2.51 7.82
CA GLY A 144 17.49 2.47 6.74
C GLY A 144 16.90 2.88 5.39
N LYS A 145 15.68 2.43 5.08
CA LYS A 145 14.99 2.81 3.85
C LYS A 145 14.60 4.30 3.82
N ILE A 146 14.14 4.84 4.94
CA ILE A 146 13.85 6.28 5.08
C ILE A 146 15.13 7.10 4.91
N ASP A 147 16.25 6.67 5.49
CA ASP A 147 17.55 7.34 5.35
C ASP A 147 18.03 7.37 3.89
N GLU A 148 17.89 6.26 3.17
CA GLU A 148 18.20 6.16 1.74
C GLU A 148 17.36 7.16 0.93
N ILE A 149 16.04 7.19 1.16
CA ILE A 149 15.13 8.11 0.47
C ILE A 149 15.49 9.57 0.81
N ALA A 150 15.66 9.89 2.09
CA ALA A 150 16.00 11.24 2.54
C ALA A 150 17.32 11.72 1.94
N THR A 151 18.34 10.86 1.91
CA THR A 151 19.64 11.15 1.29
C THR A 151 19.52 11.36 -0.21
N SER A 152 18.70 10.56 -0.90
CA SER A 152 18.44 10.71 -2.34
C SER A 152 17.75 12.04 -2.69
N ILE A 153 16.81 12.48 -1.85
CA ILE A 153 16.11 13.76 -2.03
C ILE A 153 17.08 14.92 -1.80
N LYS A 154 17.90 14.85 -0.73
CA LYS A 154 18.89 15.88 -0.41
C LYS A 154 19.99 16.02 -1.46
N SER A 155 20.38 14.92 -2.11
CA SER A 155 21.38 14.93 -3.19
C SER A 155 20.82 15.45 -4.53
N GLY A 156 19.49 15.60 -4.64
CA GLY A 156 18.80 15.98 -5.88
C GLY A 156 18.54 14.82 -6.83
N TYR A 157 19.00 13.60 -6.51
CA TYR A 157 18.80 12.40 -7.31
C TYR A 157 17.83 11.44 -6.61
N ARG A 158 16.55 11.80 -6.66
CA ARG A 158 15.48 11.04 -6.03
C ARG A 158 15.34 9.63 -6.64
N ILE A 159 15.28 8.62 -5.78
CA ILE A 159 15.01 7.22 -6.18
C ILE A 159 13.55 7.08 -6.61
N CYS A 160 13.26 6.38 -7.70
CA CYS A 160 11.89 6.10 -8.13
C CYS A 160 11.17 5.19 -7.14
N SER A 161 9.93 5.54 -6.78
CA SER A 161 9.05 4.69 -5.97
C SER A 161 8.67 3.41 -6.69
N HIS A 162 8.18 2.41 -5.96
CA HIS A 162 7.65 1.18 -6.54
C HIS A 162 6.52 1.46 -7.53
N MET A 163 5.61 2.36 -7.18
CA MET A 163 4.50 2.79 -8.06
C MET A 163 5.02 3.37 -9.37
N GLU A 164 6.01 4.27 -9.33
CA GLU A 164 6.59 4.84 -10.55
C GLU A 164 7.31 3.80 -11.40
N ASN A 165 8.00 2.86 -10.76
CA ASN A 165 8.63 1.73 -11.45
C ASN A 165 7.58 0.84 -12.15
N GLN A 166 6.45 0.57 -11.50
CA GLN A 166 5.36 -0.17 -12.13
C GLN A 166 4.77 0.59 -13.32
N ARG A 167 4.60 1.91 -13.21
CA ARG A 167 4.11 2.76 -14.29
C ARG A 167 5.06 2.76 -15.49
N MET A 168 6.36 2.99 -15.27
CA MET A 168 7.36 2.97 -16.34
C MET A 168 7.41 1.62 -17.08
N ARG A 169 7.30 0.51 -16.35
CA ARG A 169 7.26 -0.83 -16.96
C ARG A 169 6.03 -1.04 -17.84
N ARG A 170 4.88 -0.51 -17.44
CA ARG A 170 3.64 -0.56 -18.25
C ARG A 170 3.77 0.28 -19.51
N GLU A 171 4.22 1.53 -19.38
CA GLU A 171 4.42 2.43 -20.53
C GLU A 171 5.41 1.82 -21.54
N ALA A 172 6.48 1.17 -21.06
CA ALA A 172 7.42 0.44 -21.91
C ALA A 172 6.79 -0.80 -22.59
N PHE A 173 5.94 -1.54 -21.87
CA PHE A 173 5.19 -2.67 -22.44
C PHE A 173 4.20 -2.20 -23.51
N ASP A 174 3.44 -1.15 -23.25
CA ASP A 174 2.48 -0.58 -24.20
C ASP A 174 3.19 -0.09 -25.47
N ALA A 175 4.33 0.60 -25.33
CA ALA A 175 5.16 1.02 -26.47
C ALA A 175 5.75 -0.16 -27.26
N ALA A 176 6.18 -1.22 -26.58
CA ALA A 176 6.66 -2.45 -27.24
C ALA A 176 5.53 -3.15 -28.01
N MET A 177 4.31 -3.18 -27.46
CA MET A 177 3.14 -3.75 -28.13
C MET A 177 2.69 -2.90 -29.34
N GLU A 178 2.71 -1.57 -29.23
CA GLU A 178 2.38 -0.67 -30.35
C GLU A 178 3.45 -0.71 -31.47
N SER A 179 4.72 -1.01 -31.16
CA SER A 179 5.78 -1.18 -32.16
C SER A 179 5.82 -2.56 -32.84
N GLN A 180 5.22 -3.59 -32.22
CA GLN A 180 5.13 -4.95 -32.78
C GLN A 180 3.82 -5.23 -33.55
N SER A 181 2.87 -4.29 -33.59
CA SER A 181 1.59 -4.48 -34.27
C SER A 181 1.67 -4.32 -35.80
N GLY A 182 2.37 -5.26 -36.44
CA GLY A 182 1.97 -5.84 -37.74
C GLY A 182 1.25 -7.19 -37.57
N VAL A 183 1.20 -7.73 -36.34
CA VAL A 183 0.49 -8.97 -36.01
C VAL A 183 -0.75 -8.63 -35.17
N THR A 184 -1.91 -8.84 -35.77
CA THR A 184 -3.23 -8.68 -35.15
C THR A 184 -3.45 -9.79 -34.12
N ILE A 185 -2.90 -9.63 -32.91
CA ILE A 185 -3.40 -10.36 -31.75
C ILE A 185 -4.68 -9.63 -31.34
N ASN A 186 -5.81 -10.33 -31.37
CA ASN A 186 -7.11 -9.81 -30.96
C ASN A 186 -6.96 -9.11 -29.60
N LYS A 187 -7.04 -7.78 -29.63
CA LYS A 187 -7.07 -6.91 -28.46
C LYS A 187 -8.16 -7.41 -27.51
N THR A 188 -7.78 -8.09 -26.43
CA THR A 188 -8.58 -8.02 -25.22
C THR A 188 -8.59 -6.56 -24.81
N ALA A 189 -9.79 -5.99 -24.79
CA ALA A 189 -10.06 -4.56 -24.83
C ALA A 189 -9.32 -3.75 -23.76
N ILE A 190 -8.21 -3.11 -24.15
CA ILE A 190 -7.71 -1.91 -23.48
C ILE A 190 -8.51 -0.74 -24.07
N LEU A 191 -9.56 -0.35 -23.36
CA LEU A 191 -10.37 0.83 -23.67
C LEU A 191 -9.49 2.08 -23.58
N LYS A 192 -9.04 2.60 -24.73
CA LYS A 192 -8.68 4.03 -24.87
C LYS A 192 -9.98 4.81 -24.64
N HIS A 193 -10.19 5.34 -23.43
CA HIS A 193 -11.36 6.18 -23.18
C HIS A 193 -11.14 7.59 -23.75
N PRO A 194 -12.15 8.15 -24.45
CA PRO A 194 -12.13 9.53 -24.93
C PRO A 194 -12.22 10.50 -23.74
N GLU A 195 -11.64 11.68 -23.90
CA GLU A 195 -11.68 12.77 -22.93
C GLU A 195 -13.14 13.17 -22.64
N PHE A 196 -13.68 12.75 -21.50
CA PHE A 196 -14.98 13.22 -21.03
C PHE A 196 -14.79 14.56 -20.32
N GLN A 197 -15.22 15.64 -20.96
CA GLN A 197 -15.54 16.90 -20.28
C GLN A 197 -16.71 16.63 -19.33
N LEU A 198 -16.41 16.52 -18.03
CA LEU A 198 -17.41 16.44 -16.98
C LEU A 198 -18.15 17.78 -16.88
N ILE A 199 -19.31 17.87 -17.52
CA ILE A 199 -20.33 18.87 -17.17
C ILE A 199 -20.93 18.42 -15.83
N ALA A 200 -20.80 19.30 -14.84
CA ALA A 200 -21.35 19.14 -13.50
C ALA A 200 -22.88 19.08 -13.51
N GLU A 201 -23.43 18.44 -12.47
CA GLU A 201 -24.86 18.33 -12.11
C GLU A 201 -25.70 17.31 -12.90
N LEU A 202 -25.81 16.08 -12.37
CA LEU A 202 -26.82 15.11 -12.82
C LEU A 202 -27.52 14.49 -11.60
N GLY A 203 -28.85 14.69 -11.53
CA GLY A 203 -29.73 14.18 -10.49
C GLY A 203 -29.94 12.66 -10.57
N GLU A 204 -30.56 12.07 -9.54
CA GLU A 204 -30.72 10.60 -9.40
C GLU A 204 -31.36 9.89 -10.60
N GLY A 205 -32.17 10.59 -11.41
CA GLY A 205 -32.78 10.05 -12.63
C GLY A 205 -31.78 9.73 -13.75
N ASP A 206 -30.69 10.48 -13.86
CA ASP A 206 -29.71 10.30 -14.94
C ASP A 206 -28.70 9.18 -14.65
N ARG A 207 -28.57 8.79 -13.38
CA ARG A 207 -27.69 7.68 -12.95
C ARG A 207 -28.18 6.33 -13.47
N LYS A 208 -29.50 6.12 -13.48
CA LYS A 208 -30.13 4.89 -13.97
C LYS A 208 -30.05 4.79 -15.50
N ARG A 209 -30.17 5.93 -16.18
CA ARG A 209 -30.06 6.02 -17.64
C ARG A 209 -28.64 5.72 -18.11
N MET A 210 -27.63 6.23 -17.39
CA MET A 210 -26.22 5.93 -17.65
C MET A 210 -25.89 4.45 -17.35
N GLN A 211 -26.46 3.86 -16.30
CA GLN A 211 -26.34 2.41 -16.04
C GLN A 211 -26.94 1.58 -17.17
N ASP A 212 -28.10 1.96 -17.68
CA ASP A 212 -28.78 1.25 -18.78
C ASP A 212 -28.07 1.43 -20.14
N GLU A 213 -27.32 2.52 -20.34
CA GLU A 213 -26.44 2.71 -21.50
C GLU A 213 -25.18 1.86 -21.39
N ILE A 214 -24.52 1.85 -20.22
CA ILE A 214 -23.36 0.99 -19.94
C ILE A 214 -23.72 -0.50 -20.12
N LEU A 215 -24.89 -0.92 -19.61
CA LEU A 215 -25.39 -2.28 -19.77
C LEU A 215 -25.70 -2.62 -21.24
N ARG A 216 -26.25 -1.67 -22.00
CA ARG A 216 -26.49 -1.87 -23.44
C ARG A 216 -25.20 -2.00 -24.23
N ASP A 217 -24.19 -1.18 -23.92
CA ASP A 217 -22.90 -1.21 -24.60
C ASP A 217 -22.12 -2.51 -24.28
N LEU A 218 -22.21 -3.00 -23.04
CA LEU A 218 -21.63 -4.29 -22.63
C LEU A 218 -22.27 -5.47 -23.38
N VAL A 219 -23.58 -5.43 -23.61
CA VAL A 219 -24.30 -6.46 -24.39
C VAL A 219 -23.96 -6.37 -25.88
N ALA A 220 -23.83 -5.16 -26.44
CA ALA A 220 -23.42 -4.96 -27.83
C ALA A 220 -21.98 -5.43 -28.13
N LEU A 221 -21.12 -5.42 -27.11
CA LEU A 221 -19.74 -5.92 -27.17
C LEU A 221 -19.61 -7.44 -27.04
N GLY A 222 -20.74 -8.18 -27.02
CA GLY A 222 -20.73 -9.64 -27.01
C GLY A 222 -20.34 -10.26 -25.67
N ALA A 223 -20.35 -9.49 -24.58
CA ALA A 223 -20.19 -10.04 -23.23
C ALA A 223 -21.50 -10.72 -22.81
N THR A 224 -21.67 -11.99 -23.16
CA THR A 224 -22.66 -12.85 -22.50
C THR A 224 -22.16 -13.19 -21.10
N LEU A 225 -23.11 -13.41 -20.18
CA LEU A 225 -22.94 -13.66 -18.74
C LEU A 225 -22.13 -14.93 -18.38
N ASP A 226 -21.35 -15.48 -19.30
CA ASP A 226 -20.46 -16.64 -19.15
C ASP A 226 -18.96 -16.27 -19.08
N THR A 227 -18.59 -14.98 -19.19
CA THR A 227 -17.19 -14.52 -18.97
C THR A 227 -16.90 -14.06 -17.53
N PHE A 228 -17.93 -13.99 -16.69
CA PHE A 228 -17.80 -14.14 -15.24
C PHE A 228 -18.51 -15.43 -14.90
N GLY A 229 -17.75 -16.50 -14.65
CA GLY A 229 -18.26 -17.88 -14.51
C GLY A 229 -19.58 -17.96 -13.75
N GLY A 230 -20.66 -18.08 -14.50
CA GLY A 230 -21.97 -18.43 -14.01
C GLY A 230 -22.17 -19.92 -14.17
N SER A 231 -22.33 -20.64 -13.05
CA SER A 231 -22.98 -21.93 -13.07
C SER A 231 -23.86 -22.02 -11.82
N ASN A 232 -25.13 -21.67 -12.01
CA ASN A 232 -26.19 -22.04 -11.07
C ASN A 232 -26.44 -23.54 -11.19
N LYS A 233 -25.92 -24.34 -10.25
CA LYS A 233 -26.56 -25.50 -9.60
C LYS A 233 -25.52 -26.35 -8.86
N ILE A 234 -25.12 -25.98 -7.64
CA ILE A 234 -24.75 -26.97 -6.62
C ILE A 234 -25.16 -26.42 -5.25
N THR A 235 -26.35 -26.80 -4.78
CA THR A 235 -26.62 -26.91 -3.34
C THR A 235 -25.74 -28.03 -2.80
N ALA A 236 -24.62 -27.68 -2.17
CA ALA A 236 -23.90 -28.59 -1.29
C ALA A 236 -23.71 -27.91 0.06
N LYS A 237 -24.45 -28.40 1.06
CA LYS A 237 -24.12 -28.20 2.48
C LYS A 237 -22.66 -28.60 2.66
N ILE A 238 -21.80 -27.67 3.09
CA ILE A 238 -20.48 -28.01 3.60
C ILE A 238 -20.62 -28.08 5.12
N GLU A 239 -20.79 -29.30 5.63
CA GLU A 239 -20.50 -29.64 7.03
C GLU A 239 -18.98 -29.64 7.23
N ILE A 240 -18.52 -29.02 8.31
CA ILE A 240 -17.11 -28.98 8.71
C ILE A 240 -16.76 -30.34 9.34
N PRO A 241 -15.80 -31.14 8.80
CA PRO A 241 -15.36 -32.36 9.46
C PRO A 241 -14.40 -32.03 10.60
N GLU A 242 -14.64 -32.62 11.78
CA GLU A 242 -13.70 -32.62 12.88
C GLU A 242 -12.46 -33.46 12.53
N ARG A 243 -11.28 -32.81 12.59
CA ARG A 243 -9.92 -33.38 12.59
C ARG A 243 -9.49 -34.16 11.33
N ALA A 244 -8.69 -33.51 10.48
CA ALA A 244 -7.91 -34.17 9.43
C ALA A 244 -6.42 -34.19 9.79
N ASP A 245 -5.84 -35.39 9.73
CA ASP A 245 -4.50 -35.80 10.17
C ASP A 245 -3.42 -35.39 9.15
N ILE A 246 -2.50 -34.50 9.57
CA ILE A 246 -1.48 -33.84 8.74
C ILE A 246 -0.48 -34.84 8.14
N THR A 247 -0.33 -36.01 8.76
CA THR A 247 0.65 -37.03 8.39
C THR A 247 0.38 -37.66 7.02
N LYS A 248 -0.87 -37.60 6.53
CA LYS A 248 -1.28 -38.19 5.24
C LYS A 248 -1.04 -37.28 4.03
N GLN A 249 -0.82 -35.98 4.23
CA GLN A 249 -0.58 -35.03 3.14
C GLN A 249 0.91 -34.90 2.77
N ILE A 250 1.81 -35.20 3.71
CA ILE A 250 3.26 -35.11 3.47
C ILE A 250 3.74 -36.20 2.50
N SER A 251 3.12 -37.39 2.49
CA SER A 251 3.45 -38.47 1.54
C SER A 251 2.97 -38.22 0.10
N HIS A 252 2.25 -37.12 -0.16
CA HIS A 252 1.80 -36.75 -1.52
C HIS A 252 2.66 -35.64 -2.15
N ILE A 253 3.65 -35.12 -1.41
CA ILE A 253 4.56 -34.06 -1.88
C ILE A 253 5.89 -34.65 -2.40
N GLU A 254 6.24 -35.89 -2.03
CA GLU A 254 7.47 -36.58 -2.49
C GLU A 254 7.38 -37.19 -3.91
N GLU A 255 6.27 -37.06 -4.63
CA GLU A 255 6.11 -37.60 -6.01
C GLU A 255 6.37 -36.57 -7.14
N LEU A 256 6.93 -35.40 -6.85
CA LEU A 256 7.22 -34.35 -7.85
C LEU A 256 8.72 -34.19 -8.20
N GLU A 257 9.49 -35.28 -8.16
CA GLU A 257 10.92 -35.30 -8.52
C GLU A 257 11.23 -35.52 -10.02
N ASP A 258 10.26 -35.39 -10.94
CA ASP A 258 10.49 -35.71 -12.37
C ASP A 258 10.11 -34.57 -13.36
N LEU A 259 10.81 -33.44 -13.26
CA LEU A 259 10.75 -32.32 -14.23
C LEU A 259 12.05 -32.17 -15.04
N GLY A 260 12.68 -33.29 -15.40
CA GLY A 260 13.91 -33.35 -16.22
C GLY A 260 13.73 -32.99 -17.71
N TRP A 261 12.53 -32.62 -18.17
CA TRP A 261 12.24 -32.33 -19.58
C TRP A 261 12.20 -30.84 -19.93
N LEU A 262 12.44 -29.95 -18.96
CA LEU A 262 12.34 -28.48 -19.15
C LEU A 262 13.64 -27.80 -19.61
N PHE A 263 14.68 -28.57 -19.94
CA PHE A 263 15.92 -28.07 -20.54
C PHE A 263 16.46 -29.02 -21.62
N GLU A 264 15.72 -29.16 -22.73
CA GLU A 264 16.28 -29.44 -24.06
C GLU A 264 15.72 -28.47 -25.10
#